data_AF-A0A920IR71-F1
#
_entry.id   AF-A0A920IR71-F1
#
_cell.length_a   1.000
_cell.length_b   1.000
_cell.length_c   1.000
_cell.angle_alpha   90.00
_cell.angle_beta   90.00
_cell.angle_gamma   90.00
#
_symmetry.space_group_name_H-M   'P 1'
#
loop_
_entity.id
_entity.type
_entity.pdbx_description
1 polymer ?
#
loop_
_entity_poly.entity_id
_entity_poly.type
_entity_poly.pdbx_seq_one_letter_code
_entity_poly.pdbx_strand_id
1 'polypeptide(L)' 'MTDSLEKIAKYIVSDGKGILAADESNPTCTKRFDSIGVESTEDNRRDYRELLFQLMVWKAILEE' A
#
# COMPACT_ATOMS: atom_id res chain seq x y z
N MET A 1 -21.05 14.42 -8.13
CA MET A 1 -20.88 13.19 -7.32
C MET A 1 -19.85 13.53 -6.25
N THR A 2 -20.31 14.08 -5.13
CA THR A 2 -19.45 14.47 -4.01
C THR A 2 -19.92 13.68 -2.81
N ASP A 3 -19.28 12.54 -2.58
CA ASP A 3 -19.38 11.93 -1.25
C ASP A 3 -18.85 12.95 -0.24
N SER A 4 -19.54 13.12 0.89
CA SER A 4 -19.08 14.03 1.93
C SER A 4 -17.76 13.51 2.51
N LEU A 5 -16.87 14.42 2.91
CA LEU A 5 -15.61 14.07 3.57
C LEU A 5 -15.85 13.14 4.77
N GLU A 6 -16.96 13.35 5.49
CA GLU A 6 -17.41 12.51 6.59
C GLU A 6 -17.64 11.04 6.17
N LYS A 7 -18.30 10.81 5.02
CA LYS A 7 -18.59 9.45 4.53
C LYS A 7 -17.30 8.72 4.16
N ILE A 8 -16.37 9.41 3.49
CA ILE A 8 -15.07 8.84 3.12
C ILE A 8 -14.25 8.51 4.36
N ALA A 9 -14.18 9.44 5.32
CA ALA A 9 -13.46 9.23 6.57
C ALA A 9 -14.02 8.01 7.34
N LYS A 10 -15.34 7.90 7.49
CA LYS A 10 -15.99 6.74 8.14
C LYS A 10 -15.69 5.42 7.44
N TYR A 11 -15.61 5.41 6.11
CA TYR A 11 -15.28 4.20 5.34
C TYR A 11 -13.85 3.74 5.57
N ILE A 12 -12.89 4.67 5.62
CA ILE A 12 -11.46 4.37 5.82
C ILE A 12 -11.21 3.79 7.22
N VAL A 13 -11.93 4.27 8.24
CA VAL A 13 -11.74 3.87 9.65
C VAL A 13 -12.72 2.79 10.13
N SER A 14 -13.42 2.11 9.22
CA SER A 14 -14.40 1.08 9.62
C SER A 14 -13.74 -0.09 10.35
N ASP A 15 -14.44 -0.68 11.30
CA ASP A 15 -13.94 -1.83 12.08
C ASP A 15 -13.37 -2.95 11.19
N GLY A 16 -12.22 -3.48 11.58
CA GLY A 16 -11.50 -4.52 10.84
C GLY A 16 -10.71 -4.03 9.62
N LYS A 17 -10.78 -2.74 9.27
CA LYS A 17 -9.93 -2.13 8.22
C LYS A 17 -8.78 -1.33 8.82
N GLY A 18 -7.71 -1.20 8.05
CA GLY A 18 -6.53 -0.40 8.39
C GLY A 18 -5.99 0.33 7.16
N ILE A 19 -5.10 1.29 7.40
CA ILE A 19 -4.45 2.07 6.33
C ILE A 19 -3.08 1.49 6.05
N LEU A 20 -2.83 1.08 4.80
CA LEU A 20 -1.51 0.74 4.32
C LEU A 20 -0.82 2.01 3.80
N ALA A 21 0.18 2.50 4.54
CA ALA A 21 1.02 3.61 4.10
C ALA A 21 2.14 3.09 3.17
N ALA A 22 1.91 3.18 1.86
CA ALA A 22 2.87 2.83 0.81
C ALA A 22 3.38 4.07 0.06
N ASP A 23 3.44 5.24 0.70
CA ASP A 23 3.76 6.54 0.10
C ASP A 23 5.26 6.92 0.22
N GLU A 24 6.12 5.91 0.38
CA GLU A 24 7.54 6.11 0.65
C GLU A 24 8.25 6.82 -0.51
N SER A 25 9.03 7.85 -0.18
CA SER A 25 9.87 8.55 -1.13
C SER A 25 11.05 7.69 -1.60
N ASN A 26 11.62 8.00 -2.77
CA ASN A 26 12.74 7.25 -3.34
C ASN A 26 13.91 7.06 -2.36
N PRO A 27 14.39 8.10 -1.62
CA PRO A 27 15.48 7.91 -0.66
C PRO A 27 15.13 6.98 0.51
N THR A 28 13.87 6.97 0.95
CA THR A 28 13.40 6.08 2.03
C THR A 28 13.27 4.64 1.53
N CYS A 29 12.73 4.45 0.32
CA CYS A 29 12.61 3.15 -0.31
C CYS A 29 13.98 2.51 -0.57
N THR A 30 14.97 3.29 -1.04
CA THR A 30 16.35 2.83 -1.21
C THR A 30 16.94 2.30 0.10
N LYS A 31 16.79 3.02 1.23
CA LYS A 31 17.28 2.52 2.53
C LYS A 31 16.66 1.17 2.94
N ARG A 32 15.39 0.93 2.60
CA ARG A 32 14.72 -0.36 2.84
C ARG A 32 15.22 -1.45 1.91
N PHE A 33 15.53 -1.13 0.66
CA PHE A 33 16.03 -2.09 -0.31
C PHE A 33 17.50 -2.44 -0.03
N ASP A 34 18.30 -1.46 0.36
CA ASP A 34 19.70 -1.65 0.76
C ASP A 34 19.82 -2.60 1.96
N SER A 35 18.90 -2.53 2.94
CA SER A 35 18.94 -3.41 4.11
C SER A 35 18.65 -4.87 3.79
N ILE A 36 18.02 -5.15 2.65
CA ILE A 36 17.74 -6.51 2.14
C ILE A 36 18.62 -6.88 0.94
N GLY A 37 19.59 -6.04 0.57
CA GLY A 37 20.52 -6.28 -0.54
C GLY A 37 19.88 -6.20 -1.93
N VAL A 38 18.78 -5.46 -2.09
CA VAL A 38 18.08 -5.27 -3.37
C VAL A 38 18.46 -3.91 -3.96
N GLU A 39 18.67 -3.84 -5.26
CA GLU A 39 18.93 -2.57 -5.94
C GLU A 39 17.64 -1.72 -6.07
N SER A 40 17.72 -0.43 -5.76
CA SER A 40 16.59 0.51 -5.90
C SER A 40 16.40 1.00 -7.34
N THR A 41 15.98 0.08 -8.22
CA THR A 41 15.55 0.41 -9.58
C THR A 41 14.08 0.82 -9.61
N GLU A 42 13.62 1.45 -10.70
CA GLU A 42 12.21 1.78 -10.87
C GLU A 42 11.34 0.52 -10.92
N ASP A 43 11.79 -0.50 -11.67
CA ASP A 43 11.10 -1.79 -11.77
C ASP A 43 10.92 -2.44 -10.39
N ASN A 44 11.97 -2.49 -9.57
CA ASN A 44 11.88 -3.10 -8.24
C ASN A 44 10.92 -2.33 -7.31
N ARG A 45 10.86 -0.99 -7.43
CA ARG A 45 9.89 -0.18 -6.67
C ARG A 45 8.46 -0.39 -7.14
N ARG A 46 8.24 -0.56 -8.45
CA ARG A 46 6.94 -0.90 -9.02
C ARG A 46 6.52 -2.28 -8.54
N ASP A 47 7.37 -3.29 -8.69
CA ASP A 47 7.07 -4.68 -8.33
C ASP A 47 6.82 -4.82 -6.82
N TYR A 48 7.55 -4.08 -5.98
CA TYR A 48 7.28 -3.98 -4.54
C TYR A 48 5.87 -3.42 -4.24
N ARG A 49 5.46 -2.33 -4.90
CA ARG A 49 4.12 -1.75 -4.74
C ARG A 49 3.03 -2.66 -5.31
N GLU A 50 3.30 -3.31 -6.43
CA GLU A 50 2.41 -4.29 -7.03
C GLU A 50 2.17 -5.47 -6.09
N LEU A 51 3.23 -6.02 -5.50
CA LEU A 51 3.13 -7.08 -4.49
C LEU A 51 2.27 -6.64 -3.30
N LEU A 52 2.49 -5.44 -2.76
CA LEU A 52 1.69 -4.90 -1.65
C LEU A 52 0.19 -4.81 -1.99
N PHE A 53 -0.14 -4.35 -3.20
CA PHE A 53 -1.53 -4.19 -3.63
C PHE A 53 -2.18 -5.52 -4.02
N GLN A 54 -1.44 -6.43 -4.66
CA GLN A 54 -1.95 -7.77 -4.96
C GLN A 54 -2.26 -8.49 -3.64
N LEU A 55 -1.32 -8.64 -2.72
CA LEU A 55 -1.58 -9.36 -1.46
C LEU A 55 -2.78 -8.82 -0.68
N MET A 56 -3.07 -7.51 -0.77
CA MET A 56 -4.24 -6.89 -0.15
C MET A 56 -5.55 -7.20 -0.88
N VAL A 57 -5.55 -7.22 -2.22
CA VAL A 57 -6.71 -7.59 -3.04
C VAL A 57 -7.10 -9.05 -2.81
N TRP A 58 -6.13 -9.95 -2.69
CA TRP A 58 -6.42 -11.37 -2.48
C TRP A 58 -7.08 -11.63 -1.11
N LYS A 59 -6.67 -10.90 -0.05
CA LYS A 59 -7.34 -11.00 1.25
C LYS A 59 -8.79 -10.49 1.21
N ALA A 60 -9.05 -9.46 0.39
CA ALA A 60 -10.40 -8.93 0.21
C ALA A 60 -11.32 -9.83 -0.65
N ILE A 61 -10.74 -10.66 -1.53
CA ILE A 61 -11.51 -11.59 -2.40
C ILE A 61 -11.73 -12.97 -1.74
N LEU A 62 -10.83 -13.39 -0.84
CA LEU A 62 -10.88 -14.72 -0.22
C LEU A 62 -11.61 -14.78 1.13
N GLU A 63 -12.10 -13.64 1.65
CA GLU A 63 -12.93 -13.58 2.87
C GLU A 63 -14.44 -13.41 2.55
N GLU A 64 -14.90 -13.88 1.37
CA GLU A 64 -16.31 -14.20 1.08
C GLU A 64 -16.60 -15.70 1.25
#